data_AF-A0A916VGQ4-F1
#
_entry.id   AF-A0A916VGQ4-F1
#
_cell.length_a   1.000
_cell.length_b   1.000
_cell.length_c   1.000
_cell.angle_alpha   90.00
_cell.angle_beta   90.00
_cell.angle_gamma   90.00
#
_symmetry.space_group_name_H-M   'P 1'
#
loop_
_entity.id
_entity.type
_entity.pdbx_description
1 polymer ?
#
loop_
_entity_poly.entity_id
_entity_poly.type
_entity_poly.pdbx_seq_one_letter_code
_entity_poly.pdbx_strand_id
1 'polypeptide(L)'
;MLDDPKLNGTRLGGPIYEEHDPQVKLQETVAGWIRTIAEQHKLIPWQSADFHIEPLGPGTHGWIVHVLEQQSPVGYLIVTALEGGGYRLAEYGVGEQPIFHLERLRESLVQQKLIEPATTVEELAAWLSFPGQPQVPQDENVLTEAQGQKKLKIERHYLYPFAAYWKVHSEDWRQPVYFDAITGEQYPLTKDPSSKPQIKAEIDYQPTKLSKLKDLMQLPKFDPYEDLGWIVEPPLRVRSIDDVIEPLRGKQRLTLTVELYDELVLLPYPIIGYAQWEQTETYLLIYSEGLRYVPLIDAVGYGHIYLEQNE
;
A
#
# COMPACT_ATOMS: atom_id res chain seq x y z
N MET A 1 -18.08 37.08 65.04
CA MET A 1 -17.53 35.93 64.31
C MET A 1 -18.73 35.14 63.82
N LEU A 2 -19.40 35.50 62.72
CA LEU A 2 -18.96 35.45 61.31
C LEU A 2 -18.49 34.02 60.98
N ASP A 3 -19.16 33.20 60.16
CA ASP A 3 -19.90 33.50 58.91
C ASP A 3 -21.06 32.54 58.60
N ASP A 4 -22.02 33.07 57.83
CA ASP A 4 -23.17 32.44 57.16
C ASP A 4 -22.84 32.30 55.63
N PRO A 5 -23.73 31.91 54.71
CA PRO A 5 -23.74 30.62 54.05
C PRO A 5 -23.42 30.65 52.52
N LYS A 6 -23.29 29.45 51.95
CA LYS A 6 -23.52 29.04 50.55
C LYS A 6 -23.76 30.15 49.50
N LEU A 7 -22.83 30.28 48.56
CA LEU A 7 -23.11 30.73 47.20
C LEU A 7 -22.76 29.60 46.21
N ASN A 8 -23.82 28.99 45.66
CA ASN A 8 -23.76 28.13 44.49
C ASN A 8 -23.30 28.96 43.28
N GLY A 9 -22.04 28.80 42.89
CA GLY A 9 -21.48 29.32 41.64
C GLY A 9 -21.52 28.24 40.56
N THR A 10 -22.42 28.43 39.60
CA THR A 10 -22.54 27.76 38.30
C THR A 10 -21.18 27.43 37.67
N ARG A 11 -20.87 26.14 37.48
CA ARG A 11 -19.85 25.73 36.49
C ARG A 11 -20.52 25.67 35.12
N LEU A 12 -20.19 26.67 34.31
CA LEU A 12 -20.52 26.75 32.89
C LEU A 12 -19.93 25.53 32.16
N GLY A 13 -20.77 24.85 31.37
CA GLY A 13 -20.35 23.78 30.48
C GLY A 13 -19.40 24.31 29.43
N GLY A 14 -18.17 23.78 29.42
CA GLY A 14 -17.31 23.85 28.25
C GLY A 14 -17.84 22.90 27.17
N PRO A 15 -17.54 23.15 25.88
CA PRO A 15 -17.92 22.23 24.82
C PRO A 15 -17.28 20.87 25.12
N ILE A 16 -18.12 19.83 25.17
CA ILE A 16 -17.68 18.45 25.10
C ILE A 16 -17.11 18.30 23.69
N TYR A 17 -15.79 18.38 23.55
CA TYR A 17 -15.13 17.93 22.34
C TYR A 17 -15.32 16.41 22.32
N GLU A 18 -16.28 15.93 21.54
CA GLU A 18 -16.40 14.50 21.24
C GLU A 18 -15.16 14.11 20.43
N GLU A 19 -14.09 13.68 21.12
CA GLU A 19 -13.00 12.93 20.52
C GLU A 19 -13.60 11.64 19.95
N HIS A 20 -13.93 11.67 18.67
CA HIS A 20 -14.39 10.49 17.95
C HIS A 20 -13.23 9.49 17.90
N ASP A 21 -13.52 8.23 18.25
CA ASP A 21 -12.57 7.11 18.22
C ASP A 21 -11.79 7.10 16.88
N PRO A 22 -10.45 7.20 16.91
CA PRO A 22 -9.63 7.18 15.69
C PRO A 22 -9.92 5.98 14.77
N GLN A 23 -10.32 4.84 15.33
CA GLN A 23 -10.69 3.66 14.54
C GLN A 23 -12.00 3.87 13.79
N VAL A 24 -13.00 4.50 14.43
CA VAL A 24 -14.27 4.87 13.78
C VAL A 24 -14.01 5.87 12.65
N LYS A 25 -13.18 6.88 12.89
CA LYS A 25 -12.84 7.88 11.88
C LYS A 25 -12.13 7.27 10.66
N LEU A 26 -11.23 6.30 10.88
CA LEU A 26 -10.58 5.56 9.79
C LEU A 26 -11.61 4.76 8.97
N GLN A 27 -12.50 4.03 9.65
CA GLN A 27 -13.56 3.24 9.02
C GLN A 27 -14.47 4.11 8.15
N GLU A 28 -14.95 5.24 8.67
CA GLU A 28 -15.77 6.20 7.92
C GLU A 28 -15.04 6.79 6.72
N THR A 29 -13.75 7.12 6.89
CA THR A 29 -12.92 7.67 5.81
C THR A 29 -12.76 6.65 4.67
N VAL A 30 -12.44 5.40 5.01
CA VAL A 30 -12.26 4.30 4.05
C VAL A 30 -13.56 3.99 3.32
N ALA A 31 -14.68 3.87 4.05
CA ALA A 31 -15.99 3.66 3.45
C ALA A 31 -16.36 4.79 2.47
N GLY A 32 -16.07 6.04 2.86
CA GLY A 32 -16.25 7.21 2.01
C GLY A 32 -15.45 7.12 0.71
N TRP A 33 -14.16 6.76 0.79
CA TRP A 33 -13.31 6.60 -0.40
C TRP A 33 -13.76 5.46 -1.30
N ILE A 34 -14.07 4.27 -0.76
CA ILE A 34 -14.55 3.13 -1.55
C ILE A 34 -15.82 3.52 -2.32
N ARG A 35 -16.79 4.14 -1.66
CA ARG A 35 -18.02 4.63 -2.30
C ARG A 35 -17.71 5.63 -3.41
N THR A 36 -16.89 6.65 -3.13
CA THR A 36 -16.54 7.67 -4.12
C THR A 36 -15.81 7.08 -5.31
N ILE A 37 -14.86 6.16 -5.11
CA ILE A 37 -14.14 5.47 -6.19
C ILE A 37 -15.14 4.67 -7.04
N ALA A 38 -16.01 3.89 -6.41
CA ALA A 38 -17.01 3.07 -7.10
C ALA A 38 -17.97 3.92 -7.94
N GLU A 39 -18.48 5.03 -7.38
CA GLU A 39 -19.43 5.92 -8.05
C GLU A 39 -18.80 6.69 -9.22
N GLN A 40 -17.57 7.19 -9.03
CA GLN A 40 -16.94 8.10 -9.97
C GLN A 40 -16.22 7.36 -11.11
N HIS A 41 -15.55 6.23 -10.84
CA HIS A 41 -14.90 5.45 -11.89
C HIS A 41 -15.88 4.67 -12.75
N LYS A 42 -17.01 4.21 -12.19
CA LYS A 42 -18.05 3.36 -12.82
C LYS A 42 -17.62 1.99 -13.35
N LEU A 43 -16.33 1.79 -13.61
CA LEU A 43 -15.74 0.52 -14.08
C LEU A 43 -15.11 -0.30 -12.94
N ILE A 44 -14.94 0.29 -11.76
CA ILE A 44 -14.42 -0.39 -10.59
C ILE A 44 -15.59 -1.03 -9.84
N PRO A 45 -15.63 -2.37 -9.69
CA PRO A 45 -16.80 -3.10 -9.19
C PRO A 45 -16.88 -3.11 -7.67
N TRP A 46 -16.84 -1.93 -7.04
CA TRP A 46 -16.83 -1.81 -5.57
C TRP A 46 -18.17 -1.36 -4.99
N GLN A 47 -19.23 -1.24 -5.81
CA GLN A 47 -20.52 -0.68 -5.37
C GLN A 47 -21.19 -1.49 -4.26
N SER A 48 -20.97 -2.80 -4.25
CA SER A 48 -21.51 -3.75 -3.27
C SER A 48 -20.42 -4.42 -2.45
N ALA A 49 -19.18 -3.91 -2.52
CA ALA A 49 -18.05 -4.55 -1.88
C ALA A 49 -18.05 -4.27 -0.37
N ASP A 50 -17.75 -5.32 0.39
CA ASP A 50 -17.37 -5.20 1.79
C ASP A 50 -15.87 -4.87 1.88
N PHE A 51 -15.41 -4.42 3.05
CA PHE A 51 -13.98 -4.20 3.27
C PHE A 51 -13.55 -4.59 4.69
N HIS A 52 -12.28 -4.96 4.81
CA HIS A 52 -11.63 -5.18 6.10
C HIS A 52 -10.30 -4.43 6.17
N ILE A 53 -9.99 -3.91 7.36
CA ILE A 53 -8.81 -3.07 7.59
C ILE A 53 -7.83 -3.84 8.47
N GLU A 54 -6.57 -3.97 8.02
CA GLU A 54 -5.48 -4.57 8.77
C GLU A 54 -4.31 -3.59 8.90
N PRO A 55 -3.55 -3.62 10.02
CA PRO A 55 -2.30 -2.89 10.11
C PRO A 55 -1.31 -3.33 9.01
N LEU A 56 -0.59 -2.37 8.43
CA LEU A 56 0.40 -2.64 7.39
C LEU A 56 1.68 -3.29 7.91
N GLY A 57 1.94 -3.22 9.21
CA GLY A 57 3.16 -3.77 9.80
C GLY A 57 3.65 -2.98 11.01
N PRO A 58 4.70 -3.47 11.68
CA PRO A 58 5.27 -2.83 12.86
C PRO A 58 5.79 -1.42 12.54
N GLY A 59 5.50 -0.45 13.43
CA GLY A 59 6.02 0.91 13.31
C GLY A 59 5.40 1.76 12.20
N THR A 60 4.40 1.23 11.48
CA THR A 60 3.67 1.99 10.46
C THR A 60 2.39 2.57 11.06
N HIS A 61 2.17 3.88 10.95
CA HIS A 61 0.84 4.48 11.13
C HIS A 61 -0.01 4.28 9.86
N GLY A 62 -0.06 3.04 9.38
CA GLY A 62 -0.64 2.69 8.09
C GLY A 62 -1.40 1.38 8.13
N TRP A 63 -2.34 1.24 7.20
CA TRP A 63 -3.26 0.13 7.09
C TRP A 63 -3.40 -0.30 5.63
N ILE A 64 -3.57 -1.60 5.44
CA ILE A 64 -4.07 -2.17 4.20
C ILE A 64 -5.57 -2.39 4.39
N VAL A 65 -6.34 -1.94 3.41
CA VAL A 65 -7.76 -2.21 3.32
C VAL A 65 -7.93 -3.20 2.19
N HIS A 66 -8.51 -4.35 2.48
CA HIS A 66 -8.90 -5.31 1.45
C HIS A 66 -10.34 -5.03 1.06
N VAL A 67 -10.61 -4.93 -0.24
CA VAL A 67 -11.95 -4.72 -0.79
C VAL A 67 -12.42 -6.04 -1.38
N LEU A 68 -13.56 -6.53 -0.91
CA LEU A 68 -14.03 -7.89 -1.16
C LEU A 68 -15.43 -7.87 -1.78
N GLU A 69 -15.66 -8.71 -2.78
CA GLU A 69 -17.00 -9.05 -3.25
C GLU A 69 -17.22 -10.55 -3.04
N GLN A 70 -18.26 -10.91 -2.26
CA GLN A 70 -18.56 -12.30 -1.92
C GLN A 70 -17.34 -13.06 -1.33
N GLN A 71 -16.53 -12.40 -0.49
CA GLN A 71 -15.27 -12.90 0.10
C GLN A 71 -14.09 -13.02 -0.87
N SER A 72 -14.27 -12.74 -2.16
CA SER A 72 -13.18 -12.69 -3.14
C SER A 72 -12.57 -11.28 -3.20
N PRO A 73 -11.24 -11.14 -3.23
CA PRO A 73 -10.61 -9.85 -3.44
C PRO A 73 -11.03 -9.22 -4.77
N VAL A 74 -11.44 -7.96 -4.74
CA VAL A 74 -11.71 -7.13 -5.93
C VAL A 74 -10.89 -5.84 -5.94
N GLY A 75 -10.08 -5.61 -4.90
CA GLY A 75 -9.14 -4.53 -4.83
C GLY A 75 -8.57 -4.32 -3.43
N TYR A 76 -7.82 -3.23 -3.28
CA TYR A 76 -7.27 -2.81 -1.99
C TYR A 76 -7.05 -1.30 -1.95
N LEU A 77 -6.91 -0.76 -0.74
CA LEU A 77 -6.39 0.58 -0.49
C LEU A 77 -5.21 0.48 0.48
N ILE A 78 -4.19 1.33 0.29
CA ILE A 78 -3.20 1.61 1.33
C ILE A 78 -3.50 2.97 1.94
N VAL A 79 -3.71 2.97 3.26
CA VAL A 79 -4.07 4.16 4.01
C VAL A 79 -2.97 4.48 5.00
N THR A 80 -2.59 5.76 5.09
CA THR A 80 -1.58 6.23 6.05
C THR A 80 -2.14 7.39 6.85
N ALA A 81 -1.88 7.42 8.15
CA ALA A 81 -2.15 8.61 8.96
C ALA A 81 -1.03 9.63 8.77
N LEU A 82 -1.40 10.91 8.76
CA LEU A 82 -0.46 12.02 8.67
C LEU A 82 -0.15 12.57 10.06
N GLU A 83 1.07 13.07 10.28
CA GLU A 83 1.48 13.67 11.56
C GLU A 83 0.62 14.88 11.95
N GLY A 84 0.23 15.70 10.95
CA GLY A 84 -0.70 16.82 11.11
C GLY A 84 -2.17 16.41 11.30
N GLY A 85 -2.46 15.12 11.35
CA GLY A 85 -3.80 14.55 11.45
C GLY A 85 -4.48 14.29 10.10
N GLY A 86 -5.48 13.42 10.13
CA GLY A 86 -6.17 12.95 8.93
C GLY A 86 -5.47 11.77 8.27
N TYR A 87 -6.03 11.33 7.15
CA TYR A 87 -5.58 10.15 6.43
C TYR A 87 -5.25 10.49 4.98
N ARG A 88 -4.25 9.80 4.45
CA ARG A 88 -3.88 9.81 3.05
C ARG A 88 -4.12 8.44 2.44
N LEU A 89 -4.74 8.42 1.27
CA LEU A 89 -4.82 7.27 0.38
C LEU A 89 -3.51 7.19 -0.41
N ALA A 90 -2.55 6.42 0.10
CA ALA A 90 -1.22 6.32 -0.46
C ALA A 90 -1.19 5.57 -1.80
N GLU A 91 -2.11 4.63 -1.99
CA GLU A 91 -2.45 4.04 -3.28
C GLU A 91 -3.74 3.23 -3.16
N TYR A 92 -4.30 2.84 -4.30
CA TYR A 92 -5.34 1.80 -4.36
C TYR A 92 -5.15 0.93 -5.60
N GLY A 93 -5.54 -0.33 -5.53
CA GLY A 93 -5.43 -1.26 -6.65
C GLY A 93 -6.72 -2.00 -6.89
N VAL A 94 -6.95 -2.41 -8.14
CA VAL A 94 -8.15 -3.10 -8.60
C VAL A 94 -7.77 -4.46 -9.16
N GLY A 95 -8.50 -5.49 -8.74
CA GLY A 95 -8.31 -6.87 -9.18
C GLY A 95 -8.19 -7.87 -8.04
N GLU A 96 -8.02 -9.13 -8.41
CA GLU A 96 -8.06 -10.28 -7.50
C GLU A 96 -6.74 -10.56 -6.77
N GLN A 97 -5.66 -9.88 -7.19
CA GLN A 97 -4.31 -10.07 -6.65
C GLN A 97 -3.83 -8.76 -5.98
N PRO A 98 -4.33 -8.45 -4.78
CA PRO A 98 -3.92 -7.26 -4.06
C PRO A 98 -2.44 -7.33 -3.66
N ILE A 99 -1.86 -6.18 -3.34
CA ILE A 99 -0.57 -6.14 -2.65
C ILE A 99 -0.65 -6.95 -1.34
N PHE A 100 0.44 -7.62 -0.98
CA PHE A 100 0.48 -8.55 0.15
C PHE A 100 -0.53 -9.71 0.02
N HIS A 101 -0.67 -10.28 -1.18
CA HIS A 101 -1.46 -11.50 -1.41
C HIS A 101 -0.81 -12.74 -0.77
N LEU A 102 -1.47 -13.33 0.23
CA LEU A 102 -0.91 -14.46 0.98
C LEU A 102 -0.69 -15.72 0.14
N GLU A 103 -1.60 -16.05 -0.78
CA GLU A 103 -1.42 -17.23 -1.64
C GLU A 103 -0.17 -17.08 -2.51
N ARG A 104 0.12 -15.86 -2.99
CA ARG A 104 1.32 -15.59 -3.78
C ARG A 104 2.59 -15.77 -2.93
N LEU A 105 2.59 -15.28 -1.69
CA LEU A 105 3.69 -15.53 -0.75
C LEU A 105 3.85 -17.04 -0.49
N ARG A 106 2.75 -17.76 -0.28
CA ARG A 106 2.74 -19.21 -0.06
C ARG A 106 3.41 -19.95 -1.22
N GLU A 107 3.02 -19.64 -2.46
CA GLU A 107 3.61 -20.19 -3.68
C GLU A 107 5.11 -19.96 -3.73
N SER A 108 5.56 -18.72 -3.47
CA SER A 108 6.99 -18.39 -3.42
C SER A 108 7.74 -19.17 -2.34
N LEU A 109 7.18 -19.27 -1.14
CA LEU A 109 7.80 -20.01 -0.04
C LEU A 109 7.91 -21.52 -0.35
N VAL A 110 6.90 -22.10 -1.01
CA VAL A 110 6.94 -23.49 -1.49
C VAL A 110 8.00 -23.66 -2.57
N GLN A 111 8.06 -22.75 -3.54
CA GLN A 111 9.04 -22.78 -4.63
C GLN A 111 10.48 -22.71 -4.11
N GLN A 112 10.72 -21.89 -3.08
CA GLN A 112 12.01 -21.77 -2.40
C GLN A 112 12.27 -22.89 -1.37
N LYS A 113 11.35 -23.86 -1.22
CA LYS A 113 11.42 -24.97 -0.26
C LYS A 113 11.57 -24.51 1.20
N LEU A 114 10.97 -23.37 1.52
CA LEU A 114 10.96 -22.79 2.87
C LEU A 114 9.79 -23.31 3.69
N ILE A 115 8.72 -23.80 3.04
CA ILE A 115 7.57 -24.45 3.64
C ILE A 115 7.16 -25.68 2.84
N GLU A 116 6.41 -26.58 3.47
CA GLU A 116 5.84 -27.75 2.79
C GLU A 116 4.70 -27.35 1.84
N PRO A 117 4.54 -28.01 0.68
CA PRO A 117 3.45 -27.73 -0.27
C PRO A 117 2.04 -27.83 0.34
N ALA A 118 1.88 -28.61 1.40
CA ALA A 118 0.62 -28.79 2.11
C ALA A 118 0.25 -27.63 3.05
N THR A 119 1.20 -26.71 3.31
CA THR A 119 0.94 -25.52 4.15
C THR A 119 -0.18 -24.69 3.52
N THR A 120 -1.21 -24.34 4.29
CA THR A 120 -2.37 -23.59 3.77
C THR A 120 -2.21 -22.08 3.94
N VAL A 121 -3.09 -21.30 3.29
CA VAL A 121 -3.12 -19.83 3.46
C VAL A 121 -3.52 -19.46 4.89
N GLU A 122 -4.43 -20.19 5.50
CA GLU A 122 -4.89 -19.96 6.88
C GLU A 122 -3.76 -20.18 7.89
N GLU A 123 -2.93 -21.22 7.67
CA GLU A 123 -1.72 -21.45 8.45
C GLU A 123 -0.71 -20.31 8.28
N LEU A 124 -0.50 -19.86 7.03
CA LEU A 124 0.39 -18.74 6.73
C LEU A 124 -0.10 -17.42 7.36
N ALA A 125 -1.41 -17.18 7.34
CA ALA A 125 -2.04 -16.02 7.97
C ALA A 125 -1.82 -16.01 9.49
N ALA A 126 -1.83 -17.18 10.14
CA ALA A 126 -1.56 -17.31 11.57
C ALA A 126 -0.08 -17.01 11.95
N TRP A 127 0.82 -16.90 10.96
CA TRP A 127 2.22 -16.51 11.14
C TRP A 127 2.50 -15.03 10.86
N LEU A 128 1.48 -14.27 10.46
CA LEU A 128 1.58 -12.82 10.30
C LEU A 128 1.78 -12.13 11.66
N SER A 129 2.70 -11.18 11.68
CA SER A 129 2.98 -10.35 12.85
C SER A 129 2.17 -9.06 12.79
N PHE A 130 1.37 -8.81 13.83
CA PHE A 130 0.60 -7.58 13.97
C PHE A 130 1.17 -6.67 15.07
N PRO A 131 1.13 -5.33 14.89
CA PRO A 131 1.55 -4.38 15.92
C PRO A 131 0.75 -4.56 17.23
N GLY A 132 1.44 -4.53 18.36
CA GLY A 132 0.80 -4.56 19.68
C GLY A 132 0.21 -5.91 20.10
N GLN A 133 0.29 -6.95 19.28
CA GLN A 133 0.00 -8.29 19.76
C GLN A 133 1.15 -8.77 20.66
N PRO A 134 0.86 -9.24 21.89
CA PRO A 134 1.86 -9.93 22.69
C PRO A 134 2.43 -11.06 21.84
N GLN A 135 3.75 -11.18 21.76
CA GLN A 135 4.35 -12.43 21.32
C GLN A 135 3.77 -13.48 22.26
N VAL A 136 2.93 -14.38 21.73
CA VAL A 136 2.26 -15.42 22.51
C VAL A 136 3.34 -16.06 23.39
N PRO A 137 3.24 -16.00 24.73
CA PRO A 137 4.15 -16.73 25.58
C PRO A 137 4.10 -18.18 25.13
N GLN A 138 5.25 -18.74 24.79
CA GLN A 138 5.38 -20.16 24.50
C GLN A 138 5.04 -20.91 25.79
N ASP A 139 3.76 -21.22 26.01
CA ASP A 139 3.41 -22.33 26.87
C ASP A 139 3.95 -23.57 26.14
N GLU A 140 5.17 -23.98 26.50
CA GLU A 140 5.92 -25.11 25.94
C GLU A 140 5.15 -26.46 25.98
N ASN A 141 3.94 -26.50 26.54
CA ASN A 141 3.18 -27.73 26.78
C ASN A 141 1.75 -27.75 26.23
N VAL A 142 1.36 -26.85 25.32
CA VAL A 142 0.08 -27.01 24.59
C VAL A 142 0.32 -26.86 23.09
N LEU A 143 1.10 -27.77 22.50
CA LEU A 143 1.06 -28.14 21.07
C LEU A 143 1.93 -29.40 20.88
N THR A 144 1.61 -30.49 21.58
CA THR A 144 2.10 -31.81 21.22
C THR A 144 1.38 -32.29 19.96
N GLU A 145 2.17 -32.65 18.94
CA GLU A 145 1.82 -33.54 17.82
C GLU A 145 0.97 -32.95 16.67
N ALA A 146 1.44 -31.85 16.07
CA ALA A 146 1.21 -31.57 14.65
C ALA A 146 2.57 -31.48 13.95
N GLN A 147 3.07 -32.63 13.48
CA GLN A 147 4.10 -32.82 12.45
C GLN A 147 5.16 -31.70 12.25
N GLY A 148 6.02 -31.41 13.24
CA GLY A 148 7.35 -30.80 13.02
C GLY A 148 7.44 -29.52 12.15
N GLN A 149 6.34 -28.81 11.90
CA GLN A 149 6.28 -27.72 10.94
C GLN A 149 6.85 -26.47 11.61
N LYS A 150 8.00 -26.02 11.09
CA LYS A 150 8.76 -24.91 11.64
C LYS A 150 7.96 -23.62 11.52
N LYS A 151 7.70 -22.96 12.64
CA LYS A 151 6.88 -21.74 12.65
C LYS A 151 7.68 -20.57 12.07
N LEU A 152 7.17 -19.97 11.01
CA LEU A 152 7.73 -18.75 10.44
C LEU A 152 7.19 -17.52 11.17
N LYS A 153 7.95 -16.42 11.10
CA LYS A 153 7.47 -15.07 11.40
C LYS A 153 7.39 -14.29 10.10
N ILE A 154 6.21 -13.79 9.77
CA ILE A 154 5.95 -13.05 8.53
C ILE A 154 5.56 -11.62 8.89
N GLU A 155 6.22 -10.65 8.26
CA GLU A 155 5.96 -9.23 8.45
C GLU A 155 5.69 -8.59 7.09
N ARG A 156 4.67 -7.73 7.04
CA ARG A 156 4.44 -6.80 5.94
C ARG A 156 5.28 -5.54 6.19
N HIS A 157 5.96 -5.07 5.16
CA HIS A 157 6.71 -3.82 5.20
C HIS A 157 6.34 -2.98 3.98
N TYR A 158 5.82 -1.79 4.25
CA TYR A 158 5.43 -0.82 3.22
C TYR A 158 6.20 0.48 3.45
N LEU A 159 7.25 0.71 2.65
CA LEU A 159 8.05 1.93 2.75
C LEU A 159 7.44 3.06 1.92
N TYR A 160 6.99 2.73 0.71
CA TYR A 160 6.32 3.58 -0.28
C TYR A 160 5.73 2.68 -1.39
N PRO A 161 4.90 3.18 -2.33
CA PRO A 161 4.19 2.33 -3.29
C PRO A 161 5.06 1.32 -4.05
N PHE A 162 6.30 1.66 -4.38
CA PHE A 162 7.18 0.77 -5.15
C PHE A 162 8.17 -0.02 -4.28
N ALA A 163 8.14 0.13 -2.96
CA ALA A 163 8.98 -0.59 -2.01
C ALA A 163 8.12 -1.20 -0.92
N ALA A 164 7.38 -2.23 -1.32
CA ALA A 164 6.58 -3.05 -0.44
C ALA A 164 7.09 -4.48 -0.49
N TYR A 165 7.34 -5.08 0.67
CA TYR A 165 7.95 -6.40 0.75
C TYR A 165 7.46 -7.20 1.96
N TRP A 166 7.48 -8.51 1.79
CA TRP A 166 7.38 -9.47 2.88
C TRP A 166 8.76 -9.67 3.48
N LYS A 167 8.87 -9.60 4.80
CA LYS A 167 10.02 -10.09 5.55
C LYS A 167 9.62 -11.40 6.22
N VAL A 168 10.31 -12.48 5.87
CA VAL A 168 10.04 -13.82 6.41
C VAL A 168 11.26 -14.29 7.16
N HIS A 169 11.04 -14.75 8.39
CA HIS A 169 12.10 -15.22 9.27
C HIS A 169 11.71 -16.55 9.92
N SER A 170 12.72 -17.37 10.22
CA SER A 170 12.61 -18.55 11.06
C SER A 170 13.80 -18.55 12.01
N GLU A 171 13.63 -19.07 13.22
CA GLU A 171 14.68 -19.14 14.24
C GLU A 171 15.92 -19.93 13.75
N ASP A 172 15.71 -20.89 12.84
CA ASP A 172 16.78 -21.69 12.24
C ASP A 172 17.58 -20.95 11.14
N TRP A 173 17.08 -19.81 10.68
CA TRP A 173 17.69 -19.06 9.58
C TRP A 173 18.64 -18.00 10.12
N ARG A 174 19.86 -17.97 9.59
CA ARG A 174 20.87 -16.96 9.95
C ARG A 174 20.40 -15.53 9.67
N GLN A 175 19.57 -15.37 8.64
CA GLN A 175 19.04 -14.08 8.22
C GLN A 175 17.60 -14.25 7.70
N PRO A 176 16.76 -13.22 7.81
CA PRO A 176 15.48 -13.19 7.12
C PRO A 176 15.67 -13.25 5.60
N VAL A 177 14.61 -13.66 4.91
CA VAL A 177 14.47 -13.54 3.45
C VAL A 177 13.37 -12.53 3.13
N TYR A 178 13.48 -11.89 1.98
CA TYR A 178 12.62 -10.79 1.58
C TYR A 178 11.98 -11.10 0.25
N PHE A 179 10.68 -10.91 0.14
CA PHE A 179 9.93 -11.12 -1.10
C PHE A 179 9.19 -9.85 -1.49
N ASP A 180 9.16 -9.53 -2.79
CA ASP A 180 8.31 -8.48 -3.33
C ASP A 180 6.84 -8.73 -2.93
N ALA A 181 6.17 -7.69 -2.44
CA ALA A 181 4.80 -7.82 -1.94
C ALA A 181 3.75 -8.01 -3.05
N ILE A 182 4.11 -7.75 -4.30
CA ILE A 182 3.24 -7.82 -5.47
C ILE A 182 3.59 -9.03 -6.31
N THR A 183 4.87 -9.25 -6.66
CA THR A 183 5.28 -10.35 -7.55
C THR A 183 5.54 -11.65 -6.80
N GLY A 184 5.89 -11.57 -5.52
CA GLY A 184 6.35 -12.71 -4.73
C GLY A 184 7.78 -13.12 -5.03
N GLU A 185 8.51 -12.39 -5.87
CA GLU A 185 9.92 -12.69 -6.18
C GLU A 185 10.80 -12.43 -4.97
N GLN A 186 11.80 -13.30 -4.74
CA GLN A 186 12.74 -13.11 -3.65
C GLN A 186 13.78 -12.04 -4.01
N TYR A 187 13.94 -11.03 -3.16
CA TYR A 187 15.01 -10.05 -3.33
C TYR A 187 16.37 -10.60 -2.87
N PRO A 188 17.48 -10.19 -3.51
CA PRO A 188 18.84 -10.58 -3.15
C PRO A 188 19.39 -9.75 -1.97
N LEU A 189 18.61 -9.60 -0.89
CA LEU A 189 18.95 -8.75 0.25
C LEU A 189 19.62 -9.53 1.39
N THR A 190 20.54 -8.87 2.07
CA THR A 190 21.28 -9.42 3.24
C THR A 190 21.05 -8.61 4.52
N LYS A 191 20.35 -7.48 4.41
CA LYS A 191 20.00 -6.56 5.51
C LYS A 191 18.59 -6.04 5.27
N ASP A 192 17.97 -5.54 6.34
CA ASP A 192 16.67 -4.88 6.22
C ASP A 192 16.76 -3.68 5.27
N PRO A 193 15.83 -3.57 4.31
CA PRO A 193 15.65 -2.35 3.54
C PRO A 193 15.50 -1.11 4.40
N SER A 194 16.24 -0.06 4.08
CA SER A 194 15.96 1.29 4.58
C SER A 194 15.16 2.06 3.54
N SER A 195 14.20 2.86 3.98
CA SER A 195 13.60 3.89 3.11
C SER A 195 14.66 4.92 2.70
N LYS A 196 14.55 5.48 1.50
CA LYS A 196 15.37 6.63 1.07
C LYS A 196 15.00 7.84 1.95
N PRO A 197 15.86 8.26 2.92
CA PRO A 197 15.44 9.22 3.95
C PRO A 197 15.18 10.63 3.41
N GLN A 198 15.87 10.99 2.33
CA GLN A 198 15.82 12.33 1.74
C GLN A 198 14.47 12.64 1.08
N ILE A 199 13.86 11.67 0.38
CA ILE A 199 12.62 11.90 -0.38
C ILE A 199 11.41 12.07 0.56
N LYS A 200 11.32 11.25 1.61
CA LYS A 200 10.19 11.31 2.56
C LYS A 200 10.16 12.61 3.38
N ALA A 201 11.32 13.23 3.61
CA ALA A 201 11.43 14.48 4.38
C ALA A 201 11.03 15.73 3.57
N GLU A 202 10.92 15.63 2.24
CA GLU A 202 10.64 16.77 1.36
C GLU A 202 9.18 16.86 0.90
N ILE A 203 8.40 15.77 0.99
CA ILE A 203 7.02 15.74 0.50
C ILE A 203 6.03 16.14 1.61
N ASP A 204 5.41 17.31 1.45
CA ASP A 204 4.33 17.78 2.32
C ASP A 204 2.99 17.15 1.91
N TYR A 205 2.74 15.94 2.42
CA TYR A 205 1.51 15.21 2.15
C TYR A 205 0.30 15.86 2.82
N GLN A 206 -0.78 16.00 2.03
CA GLN A 206 -2.07 16.49 2.51
C GLN A 206 -3.08 15.34 2.68
N PRO A 207 -4.05 15.47 3.61
CA PRO A 207 -5.12 14.49 3.74
C PRO A 207 -5.89 14.32 2.42
N THR A 208 -6.14 13.09 2.00
CA THR A 208 -6.82 12.81 0.74
C THR A 208 -8.30 13.16 0.83
N LYS A 209 -8.77 13.99 -0.09
CA LYS A 209 -10.19 14.32 -0.27
C LYS A 209 -10.65 13.87 -1.65
N LEU A 210 -11.09 12.61 -1.75
CA LEU A 210 -11.74 12.13 -2.96
C LEU A 210 -13.10 12.81 -3.11
N SER A 211 -13.35 13.32 -4.31
CA SER A 211 -14.60 14.02 -4.64
C SER A 211 -15.08 13.58 -6.02
N LYS A 212 -14.98 14.45 -7.03
CA LYS A 212 -15.35 14.15 -8.40
C LYS A 212 -14.12 13.83 -9.23
N LEU A 213 -14.24 12.83 -10.10
CA LEU A 213 -13.28 12.57 -11.16
C LEU A 213 -13.41 13.67 -12.21
N LYS A 214 -12.36 14.47 -12.35
CA LYS A 214 -12.27 15.52 -13.37
C LYS A 214 -11.94 14.93 -14.73
N ASP A 215 -11.02 13.97 -14.76
CA ASP A 215 -10.59 13.31 -15.98
C ASP A 215 -10.03 11.91 -15.67
N LEU A 216 -10.26 10.96 -16.58
CA LEU A 216 -9.84 9.57 -16.46
C LEU A 216 -9.44 9.07 -17.84
N MET A 217 -8.24 8.53 -17.94
CA MET A 217 -7.75 7.91 -19.17
C MET A 217 -7.02 6.61 -18.85
N GLN A 218 -7.23 5.61 -19.69
CA GLN A 218 -6.52 4.34 -19.66
C GLN A 218 -6.22 3.88 -21.09
N LEU A 219 -4.97 3.55 -21.34
CA LEU A 219 -4.43 2.91 -22.53
C LEU A 219 -4.33 1.39 -22.32
N PRO A 220 -4.18 0.61 -23.41
CA PRO A 220 -3.83 -0.81 -23.30
C PRO A 220 -2.54 -1.00 -22.50
N LYS A 221 -2.47 -2.10 -21.74
CA LYS A 221 -1.24 -2.51 -21.07
C LYS A 221 -0.16 -2.88 -22.10
N PHE A 222 1.09 -2.63 -21.74
CA PHE A 222 2.27 -3.04 -22.49
C PHE A 222 3.33 -3.55 -21.50
N ASP A 223 4.33 -4.25 -22.00
CA ASP A 223 5.46 -4.71 -21.21
C ASP A 223 6.67 -3.78 -21.45
N PRO A 224 7.17 -3.05 -20.43
CA PRO A 224 8.36 -2.20 -20.57
C PRO A 224 9.64 -2.93 -20.97
N TYR A 225 9.67 -4.26 -20.90
CA TYR A 225 10.79 -5.08 -21.34
C TYR A 225 10.75 -5.39 -22.84
N GLU A 226 9.62 -5.18 -23.52
CA GLU A 226 9.52 -5.34 -24.99
C GLU A 226 10.29 -4.25 -25.73
N ASP A 227 10.39 -3.05 -25.15
CA ASP A 227 11.16 -1.91 -25.68
C ASP A 227 12.01 -1.28 -24.57
N LEU A 228 13.32 -1.44 -24.69
CA LEU A 228 14.30 -0.93 -23.72
C LEU A 228 14.84 0.46 -24.08
N GLY A 229 14.20 1.18 -25.01
CA GLY A 229 14.61 2.53 -25.43
C GLY A 229 14.75 3.51 -24.25
N TRP A 230 13.94 3.34 -23.21
CA TRP A 230 14.01 4.12 -21.98
C TRP A 230 15.35 4.01 -21.24
N ILE A 231 16.16 2.97 -21.46
CA ILE A 231 17.48 2.80 -20.80
C ILE A 231 18.47 3.89 -21.25
N VAL A 232 18.36 4.35 -22.50
CA VAL A 232 19.34 5.27 -23.11
C VAL A 232 18.84 6.71 -23.20
N GLU A 233 17.55 6.93 -22.95
CA GLU A 233 16.92 8.25 -22.98
C GLU A 233 17.06 8.96 -21.63
N PRO A 234 17.14 10.29 -21.60
CA PRO A 234 17.03 11.03 -20.35
C PRO A 234 15.59 10.96 -19.82
N PRO A 235 15.39 10.94 -18.49
CA PRO A 235 14.06 10.94 -17.92
C PRO A 235 13.32 12.24 -18.24
N LEU A 236 12.01 12.11 -18.42
CA LEU A 236 11.09 13.21 -18.57
C LEU A 236 11.20 14.14 -17.36
N ARG A 237 11.44 15.43 -17.62
CA ARG A 237 11.45 16.45 -16.59
C ARG A 237 10.02 16.87 -16.24
N VAL A 238 9.45 16.26 -15.19
CA VAL A 238 8.12 16.60 -14.70
C VAL A 238 8.15 17.88 -13.86
N ARG A 239 7.58 18.96 -14.38
CA ARG A 239 7.40 20.26 -13.70
C ARG A 239 5.95 20.52 -13.36
N SER A 240 5.03 19.98 -14.15
CA SER A 240 3.60 20.02 -13.91
C SER A 240 2.98 18.67 -14.27
N ILE A 241 1.71 18.53 -13.93
CA ILE A 241 0.94 17.35 -14.32
C ILE A 241 0.82 17.19 -15.85
N ASP A 242 0.80 18.30 -16.58
CA ASP A 242 0.62 18.31 -18.05
C ASP A 242 1.80 17.63 -18.76
N ASP A 243 3.00 17.68 -18.16
CA ASP A 243 4.18 16.99 -18.69
C ASP A 243 3.96 15.47 -18.79
N VAL A 244 3.10 14.88 -17.94
CA VAL A 244 2.81 13.44 -17.93
C VAL A 244 1.50 13.12 -18.65
N ILE A 245 0.44 13.91 -18.45
CA ILE A 245 -0.88 13.57 -19.00
C ILE A 245 -1.00 13.88 -20.51
N GLU A 246 -0.31 14.90 -21.04
CA GLU A 246 -0.36 15.21 -22.47
C GLU A 246 0.26 14.11 -23.34
N PRO A 247 1.45 13.53 -23.00
CA PRO A 247 1.94 12.34 -23.68
C PRO A 247 0.96 11.17 -23.67
N LEU A 248 0.33 10.88 -22.52
CA LEU A 248 -0.67 9.81 -22.41
C LEU A 248 -1.88 10.08 -23.30
N ARG A 249 -2.40 11.32 -23.34
CA ARG A 249 -3.48 11.74 -24.26
C ARG A 249 -3.08 11.60 -25.73
N GLY A 250 -1.81 11.87 -26.02
CA GLY A 250 -1.16 11.58 -27.31
C GLY A 250 -0.98 10.10 -27.61
N LYS A 251 -1.41 9.20 -26.71
CA LYS A 251 -1.25 7.74 -26.76
C LYS A 251 0.21 7.29 -26.79
N GLN A 252 1.11 8.12 -26.28
CA GLN A 252 2.51 7.74 -26.11
C GLN A 252 2.65 6.82 -24.91
N ARG A 253 3.61 5.90 -24.98
CA ARG A 253 3.93 5.00 -23.86
C ARG A 253 4.87 5.71 -22.90
N LEU A 254 4.57 5.55 -21.61
CA LEU A 254 5.39 6.09 -20.53
C LEU A 254 5.82 4.93 -19.63
N THR A 255 7.12 4.84 -19.39
CA THR A 255 7.70 3.84 -18.49
C THR A 255 8.22 4.54 -17.24
N LEU A 256 7.75 4.10 -16.06
CA LEU A 256 8.30 4.51 -14.77
C LEU A 256 9.37 3.51 -14.36
N THR A 257 10.59 3.97 -14.09
CA THR A 257 11.62 3.12 -13.47
C THR A 257 11.80 3.49 -12.01
N VAL A 258 11.95 2.47 -11.16
CA VAL A 258 12.24 2.63 -9.75
C VAL A 258 13.46 1.81 -9.36
N GLU A 259 14.42 2.46 -8.71
CA GLU A 259 15.62 1.81 -8.15
C GLU A 259 15.44 1.61 -6.64
N LEU A 260 15.48 0.35 -6.22
CA LEU A 260 15.32 -0.06 -4.83
C LEU A 260 16.64 -0.53 -4.22
N TYR A 261 16.74 -0.33 -2.91
CA TYR A 261 17.72 -0.98 -2.03
C TYR A 261 19.19 -0.83 -2.49
N ASP A 262 19.67 0.40 -2.56
CA ASP A 262 21.04 0.71 -3.01
C ASP A 262 21.31 0.21 -4.46
N GLU A 263 20.35 0.44 -5.37
CA GLU A 263 20.41 0.09 -6.81
C GLU A 263 20.50 -1.43 -7.10
N LEU A 264 20.24 -2.28 -6.11
CA LEU A 264 20.26 -3.73 -6.28
C LEU A 264 19.09 -4.27 -7.11
N VAL A 265 18.00 -3.52 -7.19
CA VAL A 265 16.79 -3.90 -7.93
C VAL A 265 16.29 -2.70 -8.72
N LEU A 266 16.11 -2.89 -10.03
CA LEU A 266 15.51 -1.92 -10.95
C LEU A 266 14.19 -2.48 -11.45
N LEU A 267 13.10 -1.75 -11.23
CA LEU A 267 11.76 -2.15 -11.64
C LEU A 267 11.20 -1.13 -12.64
N PRO A 268 11.05 -1.49 -13.92
CA PRO A 268 10.30 -0.71 -14.88
C PRO A 268 8.81 -1.08 -14.83
N TYR A 269 7.96 -0.07 -14.84
CA TYR A 269 6.50 -0.22 -14.81
C TYR A 269 5.84 0.58 -15.94
N PRO A 270 4.87 -0.01 -16.64
CA PRO A 270 4.09 0.72 -17.62
C PRO A 270 3.13 1.68 -16.91
N ILE A 271 3.24 2.98 -17.22
CA ILE A 271 2.19 3.96 -16.91
C ILE A 271 1.19 3.91 -18.07
N ILE A 272 0.00 3.39 -17.79
CA ILE A 272 -1.03 3.17 -18.79
C ILE A 272 -2.14 4.22 -18.73
N GLY A 273 -2.04 5.24 -17.88
CA GLY A 273 -3.10 6.23 -17.76
C GLY A 273 -3.00 7.08 -16.50
N TYR A 274 -4.08 7.83 -16.25
CA TYR A 274 -4.22 8.67 -15.06
C TYR A 274 -5.68 8.81 -14.62
N ALA A 275 -5.88 9.08 -13.33
CA ALA A 275 -7.13 9.49 -12.71
C ALA A 275 -6.93 10.82 -12.00
N GLN A 276 -7.50 11.89 -12.55
CA GLN A 276 -7.41 13.25 -12.03
C GLN A 276 -8.66 13.58 -11.22
N TRP A 277 -8.47 13.84 -9.93
CA TRP A 277 -9.52 14.24 -9.00
C TRP A 277 -9.56 15.75 -8.82
N GLU A 278 -10.72 16.31 -8.48
CA GLU A 278 -10.85 17.78 -8.30
C GLU A 278 -10.16 18.33 -7.03
N GLN A 279 -10.10 17.54 -5.95
CA GLN A 279 -9.67 18.01 -4.61
C GLN A 279 -8.50 17.22 -4.02
N THR A 280 -7.85 16.38 -4.81
CA THR A 280 -6.65 15.65 -4.40
C THR A 280 -5.68 15.52 -5.57
N GLU A 281 -4.50 15.01 -5.29
CA GLU A 281 -3.49 14.69 -6.29
C GLU A 281 -4.00 13.72 -7.38
N THR A 282 -3.33 13.75 -8.53
CA THR A 282 -3.62 12.82 -9.62
C THR A 282 -2.91 11.50 -9.37
N TYR A 283 -3.63 10.42 -9.63
CA TYR A 283 -3.11 9.06 -9.56
C TYR A 283 -2.72 8.62 -10.98
N LEU A 284 -1.52 8.06 -11.12
CA LEU A 284 -1.11 7.35 -12.32
C LEU A 284 -1.65 5.91 -12.26
N LEU A 285 -2.14 5.43 -13.40
CA LEU A 285 -2.53 4.03 -13.56
C LEU A 285 -1.29 3.26 -13.97
N ILE A 286 -0.78 2.44 -13.05
CA ILE A 286 0.42 1.63 -13.21
C ILE A 286 0.00 0.17 -13.24
N TYR A 287 0.44 -0.58 -14.25
CA TYR A 287 0.16 -2.01 -14.33
C TYR A 287 1.33 -2.84 -13.79
N SER A 288 1.07 -3.67 -12.79
CA SER A 288 2.06 -4.56 -12.16
C SER A 288 1.31 -5.74 -11.56
N GLU A 289 1.07 -6.79 -12.35
CA GLU A 289 0.24 -7.95 -11.93
C GLU A 289 -1.21 -7.56 -11.55
N GLY A 290 -1.66 -6.41 -12.02
CA GLY A 290 -2.90 -5.77 -11.59
C GLY A 290 -2.85 -4.26 -11.82
N LEU A 291 -4.01 -3.61 -11.85
CA LEU A 291 -4.08 -2.16 -12.03
C LEU A 291 -3.91 -1.46 -10.69
N ARG A 292 -2.93 -0.57 -10.60
CA ARG A 292 -2.63 0.24 -9.42
C ARG A 292 -2.79 1.71 -9.73
N TYR A 293 -3.35 2.44 -8.80
CA TYR A 293 -3.47 3.88 -8.81
C TYR A 293 -2.48 4.41 -7.80
N VAL A 294 -1.37 4.93 -8.30
CA VAL A 294 -0.28 5.46 -7.47
C VAL A 294 -0.21 6.98 -7.66
N PRO A 295 -0.15 7.77 -6.58
CA PRO A 295 -0.07 9.22 -6.70
C PRO A 295 1.13 9.69 -7.52
N LEU A 296 0.92 10.67 -8.40
CA LEU A 296 1.97 11.23 -9.26
C LEU A 296 3.17 11.73 -8.43
N ILE A 297 2.92 12.33 -7.26
CA ILE A 297 3.99 12.84 -6.39
C ILE A 297 4.91 11.71 -5.90
N ASP A 298 4.36 10.52 -5.63
CA ASP A 298 5.15 9.36 -5.22
C ASP A 298 5.90 8.76 -6.42
N ALA A 299 5.27 8.70 -7.60
CA ALA A 299 5.92 8.21 -8.81
C ALA A 299 7.17 9.05 -9.17
N VAL A 300 7.06 10.38 -9.14
CA VAL A 300 8.20 11.28 -9.42
C VAL A 300 9.16 11.41 -8.24
N GLY A 301 8.67 11.23 -7.01
CA GLY A 301 9.50 11.29 -5.81
C GLY A 301 10.43 10.08 -5.69
N TYR A 302 9.94 8.88 -6.02
CA TYR A 302 10.67 7.62 -5.84
C TYR A 302 11.23 7.02 -7.13
N GLY A 303 10.88 7.55 -8.29
CA GLY A 303 11.30 7.01 -9.58
C GLY A 303 11.50 8.06 -10.67
N HIS A 304 11.70 7.55 -11.88
CA HIS A 304 11.95 8.35 -13.08
C HIS A 304 10.99 7.93 -14.19
N ILE A 305 10.34 8.89 -14.83
CA ILE A 305 9.40 8.64 -15.92
C ILE A 305 10.13 8.87 -17.24
N TYR A 306 9.98 7.94 -18.18
CA TYR A 306 10.56 8.01 -19.52
C TYR A 306 9.44 7.98 -20.55
N LEU A 307 9.65 8.72 -21.63
CA LEU A 307 8.81 8.67 -22.81
C LEU A 307 9.41 7.67 -23.80
N GLU A 308 8.66 6.64 -24.18
CA GLU A 308 9.10 5.74 -25.24
C GLU A 308 8.98 6.46 -26.59
N GLN A 309 10.05 6.39 -27.37
CA GLN A 309 10.05 6.89 -28.75
C GLN A 309 9.29 5.89 -29.60
N ASN A 310 8.26 6.33 -30.33
CA ASN A 310 7.67 5.48 -31.36
C ASN A 310 8.68 5.39 -32.51
N GLU A 311 9.16 4.18 -32.84
CA GLU A 311 9.79 3.90 -34.14
C GLU A 311 8.84 4.15 -35.32
#